data_AF-A0A936MK56-F1
#
_entry.id   AF-A0A936MK56-F1
#
_cell.length_a   1.000
_cell.length_b   1.000
_cell.length_c   1.000
_cell.angle_alpha   90.00
_cell.angle_beta   90.00
_cell.angle_gamma   90.00
#
_symmetry.space_group_name_H-M   'P 1'
#
loop_
_entity.id
_entity.type
_entity.pdbx_description
1 polymer ?
#
loop_
_entity_poly.entity_id
_entity_poly.type
_entity_poly.pdbx_seq_one_letter_code
_entity_poly.pdbx_strand_id
1 'polypeptide(L)'
;MPLPVFEVACVVVVLLTLAFMARHRPMPDLLTDYGALAVAGWMGEETCVVIYDFYHYATHWHLRLDRVPILVPLIWPLVILSARDVAASVWPSITRLRPLVVFAIVAFDASLVEVIAVRAGFWSWAEQGHLGVPIIGILGWGYFAIGADLALSGRFTFGEKARLERAIATIIAAPLMAHAIIQLTWWGFFRWAQRKPLGDASLWGLVVIGAGVLALVILAKRRGGAIPMSVALPRMVAASLFFALLVSTAPTDVPLWIHTAVVAIPYFAATDISTRKPALAN
;
A
#
# COMPACT_ATOMS: atom_id res chain seq x y z
N MET A 1 4.96 -4.35 -20.52
CA MET A 1 5.25 -5.73 -20.03
C MET A 1 3.96 -6.54 -20.12
N PRO A 2 3.97 -7.74 -20.74
CA PRO A 2 2.78 -8.58 -20.81
C PRO A 2 2.28 -9.00 -19.41
N LEU A 3 0.96 -9.14 -19.22
CA LEU A 3 0.38 -9.56 -17.94
C LEU A 3 0.95 -10.87 -17.38
N PRO A 4 1.17 -11.96 -18.16
CA PRO A 4 1.75 -13.19 -17.62
C PRO A 4 3.14 -12.98 -17.00
N VAL A 5 3.96 -12.11 -17.61
CA VAL A 5 5.30 -11.78 -17.09
C VAL A 5 5.19 -11.01 -15.78
N PHE A 6 4.23 -10.08 -15.71
CA PHE A 6 3.94 -9.34 -14.49
C PHE A 6 3.44 -10.26 -13.36
N GLU A 7 2.54 -11.20 -13.64
CA GLU A 7 2.03 -12.16 -12.66
C GLU A 7 3.14 -13.03 -12.08
N VAL A 8 4.01 -13.58 -12.94
CA VAL A 8 5.19 -14.37 -12.50
C VAL A 8 6.11 -13.52 -11.64
N ALA A 9 6.38 -12.28 -12.04
CA ALA A 9 7.22 -11.38 -11.26
C ALA A 9 6.60 -11.05 -9.89
N CYS A 10 5.28 -10.80 -9.83
CA CYS A 10 4.55 -10.62 -8.57
C CYS A 10 4.68 -11.83 -7.65
N VAL A 11 4.53 -13.06 -8.16
CA VAL A 11 4.73 -14.29 -7.37
C VAL A 11 6.14 -14.32 -6.78
N VAL A 12 7.16 -14.03 -7.58
CA VAL A 12 8.56 -13.99 -7.11
C VAL A 12 8.74 -12.93 -6.02
N VAL A 13 8.22 -11.71 -6.21
CA VAL A 13 8.28 -10.64 -5.21
C VAL A 13 7.59 -11.05 -3.90
N VAL A 14 6.41 -11.67 -3.98
CA VAL A 14 5.67 -12.15 -2.80
C VAL A 14 6.49 -13.19 -2.04
N LEU A 15 7.01 -14.21 -2.72
CA LEU A 15 7.80 -15.28 -2.11
C LEU A 15 9.09 -14.76 -1.48
N LEU A 16 9.82 -13.89 -2.17
CA LEU A 16 11.06 -13.29 -1.67
C LEU A 16 10.79 -12.40 -0.45
N THR A 17 9.71 -11.62 -0.48
CA THR A 17 9.33 -10.74 0.65
C THR A 17 8.93 -11.56 1.87
N LEU A 18 8.10 -12.59 1.70
CA LEU A 18 7.73 -13.50 2.79
C LEU A 18 8.94 -14.21 3.38
N ALA A 19 9.82 -14.75 2.53
CA ALA A 19 11.06 -15.39 2.97
C ALA A 19 11.97 -14.42 3.74
N PHE A 20 12.02 -13.15 3.32
CA PHE A 20 12.77 -12.11 4.01
C PHE A 20 12.14 -11.75 5.36
N MET A 21 10.82 -11.55 5.42
CA MET A 21 10.09 -11.23 6.65
C MET A 21 10.18 -12.36 7.68
N ALA A 22 10.15 -13.61 7.24
CA ALA A 22 10.27 -14.80 8.11
C ALA A 22 11.62 -14.87 8.85
N ARG A 23 12.66 -14.15 8.39
CA ARG A 23 13.94 -14.05 9.11
C ARG A 23 13.89 -13.16 10.34
N HIS A 24 12.89 -12.28 10.44
CA HIS A 24 12.81 -11.24 11.46
C HIS A 24 11.54 -11.33 12.31
N ARG A 25 10.61 -12.23 11.95
CA ARG A 25 9.33 -12.42 12.64
C ARG A 25 9.09 -13.91 12.90
N PRO A 26 8.47 -14.28 14.04
CA PRO A 26 8.02 -15.64 14.25
C PRO A 26 7.06 -16.08 13.14
N MET A 27 7.37 -17.20 12.49
CA MET A 27 6.59 -17.70 11.35
C MET A 27 5.08 -17.84 11.65
N PRO A 28 4.64 -18.34 12.83
CA PRO A 28 3.21 -18.46 13.11
C PRO A 28 2.48 -17.11 13.17
N ASP A 29 3.12 -16.07 13.69
CA ASP A 29 2.56 -14.71 13.73
C ASP A 29 2.51 -14.11 12.34
N LEU A 30 3.60 -14.24 11.57
CA LEU A 30 3.66 -13.76 10.18
C LEU A 30 2.58 -14.39 9.31
N LEU A 31 2.46 -15.72 9.32
CA LEU A 31 1.48 -16.43 8.49
C LEU A 31 0.04 -16.11 8.90
N THR A 32 -0.21 -15.92 10.19
CA THR A 32 -1.56 -15.58 10.65
C THR A 32 -1.94 -14.15 10.30
N ASP A 33 -1.05 -13.18 10.54
CA ASP A 33 -1.30 -11.78 10.17
C ASP A 33 -1.43 -11.65 8.64
N TYR A 34 -0.56 -12.31 7.87
CA TYR A 34 -0.60 -12.33 6.41
C TYR A 34 -1.89 -12.97 5.89
N GLY A 35 -2.25 -14.15 6.40
CA GLY A 35 -3.46 -14.86 6.00
C GLY A 35 -4.72 -14.08 6.32
N ALA A 36 -4.79 -13.46 7.50
CA ALA A 36 -5.90 -12.61 7.91
C ALA A 36 -6.06 -11.40 6.97
N LEU A 37 -4.96 -10.72 6.65
CA LEU A 37 -4.96 -9.59 5.71
C LEU A 37 -5.33 -10.03 4.29
N ALA A 38 -4.90 -11.21 3.85
CA ALA A 38 -5.23 -11.71 2.52
C ALA A 38 -6.73 -12.01 2.38
N VAL A 39 -7.31 -12.69 3.36
CA VAL A 39 -8.76 -12.94 3.41
C VAL A 39 -9.54 -11.62 3.48
N ALA A 40 -9.13 -10.71 4.37
CA ALA A 40 -9.72 -9.39 4.52
C ALA A 40 -9.66 -8.57 3.22
N GLY A 41 -8.50 -8.59 2.55
CA GLY A 41 -8.25 -7.89 1.30
C GLY A 41 -9.09 -8.45 0.17
N TRP A 42 -9.20 -9.77 0.04
CA TRP A 42 -10.09 -10.39 -0.94
C TRP A 42 -11.55 -10.00 -0.70
N MET A 43 -12.03 -10.07 0.55
CA MET A 43 -13.40 -9.67 0.88
C MET A 43 -13.67 -8.21 0.53
N GLY A 44 -12.76 -7.30 0.90
CA GLY A 44 -12.91 -5.87 0.64
C GLY A 44 -12.84 -5.51 -0.85
N GLU A 45 -11.96 -6.18 -1.60
CA GLU A 45 -11.82 -6.00 -3.04
C GLU A 45 -13.04 -6.53 -3.79
N GLU A 46 -13.48 -7.77 -3.48
CA GLU A 46 -14.59 -8.42 -4.16
C GLU A 46 -15.87 -7.60 -4.00
N THR A 47 -16.15 -7.07 -2.81
CA THR A 47 -17.31 -6.21 -2.58
C THR A 47 -17.18 -4.85 -3.28
N CYS A 48 -15.97 -4.27 -3.39
CA CYS A 48 -15.78 -3.04 -4.15
C CYS A 48 -16.05 -3.22 -5.65
N VAL A 49 -15.76 -4.41 -6.19
CA VAL A 49 -16.06 -4.76 -7.58
C VAL A 49 -17.53 -5.13 -7.74
N VAL A 50 -18.04 -6.10 -6.98
CA VAL A 50 -19.36 -6.70 -7.19
C VAL A 50 -20.51 -5.82 -6.69
N ILE A 51 -20.35 -5.16 -5.54
CA ILE A 51 -21.43 -4.38 -4.92
C ILE A 51 -21.39 -2.92 -5.39
N TYR A 52 -20.19 -2.34 -5.47
CA TYR A 52 -20.05 -0.90 -5.74
C TYR A 52 -19.68 -0.56 -7.18
N ASP A 53 -19.24 -1.56 -7.96
CA ASP A 53 -18.86 -1.39 -9.35
C ASP A 53 -17.80 -0.28 -9.56
N PHE A 54 -16.89 -0.13 -8.59
CA PHE A 54 -15.95 0.98 -8.62
C PHE A 54 -14.88 0.82 -9.71
N TYR A 55 -14.47 -0.41 -10.00
CA TYR A 55 -13.44 -0.74 -10.99
C TYR A 55 -13.52 -2.20 -11.40
N HIS A 56 -12.81 -2.52 -12.48
CA HIS A 56 -12.81 -3.82 -13.12
C HIS A 56 -11.40 -4.27 -13.43
N TYR A 57 -11.04 -5.47 -12.98
CA TYR A 57 -9.81 -6.14 -13.42
C TYR A 57 -9.93 -6.61 -14.85
N ALA A 58 -8.81 -6.56 -15.58
CA ALA A 58 -8.74 -7.11 -16.92
C ALA A 58 -9.19 -8.58 -16.94
N THR A 59 -9.83 -9.03 -18.01
CA THR A 59 -10.40 -10.38 -18.07
C THR A 59 -9.35 -11.49 -18.13
N HIS A 60 -8.14 -11.17 -18.57
CA HIS A 60 -7.08 -12.12 -18.90
C HIS A 60 -6.09 -12.43 -17.76
N TRP A 61 -6.40 -12.04 -16.52
CA TRP A 61 -5.70 -12.56 -15.33
C TRP A 61 -5.92 -14.07 -15.21
N HIS A 62 -4.86 -14.84 -14.94
CA HIS A 62 -4.94 -16.31 -15.03
C HIS A 62 -5.67 -16.93 -13.84
N LEU A 63 -5.41 -16.46 -12.62
CA LEU A 63 -6.00 -17.02 -11.41
C LEU A 63 -6.82 -15.96 -10.67
N ARG A 64 -8.12 -16.22 -10.55
CA ARG A 64 -9.10 -15.32 -9.94
C ARG A 64 -9.93 -16.07 -8.90
N LEU A 65 -10.33 -15.35 -7.86
CA LEU A 65 -11.39 -15.75 -6.95
C LEU A 65 -12.61 -14.90 -7.31
N ASP A 66 -13.51 -15.46 -8.12
CA ASP A 66 -14.57 -14.73 -8.83
C ASP A 66 -14.04 -13.53 -9.63
N ARG A 67 -14.29 -12.29 -9.20
CA ARG A 67 -13.88 -11.09 -9.95
C ARG A 67 -12.47 -10.64 -9.63
N VAL A 68 -11.91 -10.98 -8.46
CA VAL A 68 -10.60 -10.48 -8.03
C VAL A 68 -9.47 -11.45 -8.40
N PRO A 69 -8.41 -10.99 -9.09
CA PRO A 69 -7.20 -11.78 -9.30
C PRO A 69 -6.54 -12.12 -7.97
N ILE A 70 -6.17 -13.39 -7.77
CA ILE A 70 -5.65 -13.88 -6.48
C ILE A 70 -4.37 -13.16 -6.02
N LEU A 71 -3.59 -12.63 -6.96
CA LEU A 71 -2.35 -11.93 -6.63
C LEU A 71 -2.60 -10.63 -5.88
N VAL A 72 -3.74 -9.96 -6.10
CA VAL A 72 -4.10 -8.72 -5.40
C VAL A 72 -4.16 -8.95 -3.87
N PRO A 73 -5.00 -9.86 -3.33
CA PRO A 73 -5.04 -10.13 -1.91
C PRO A 73 -3.76 -10.79 -1.36
N LEU A 74 -2.85 -11.27 -2.20
CA LEU A 74 -1.54 -11.79 -1.76
C LEU A 74 -0.46 -10.70 -1.68
N ILE A 75 -0.54 -9.65 -2.51
CA ILE A 75 0.44 -8.56 -2.54
C ILE A 75 0.16 -7.56 -1.41
N TRP A 76 -1.08 -7.12 -1.25
CA TRP A 76 -1.43 -6.05 -0.30
C TRP A 76 -1.10 -6.32 1.17
N PRO A 77 -1.21 -7.56 1.69
CA PRO A 77 -0.72 -7.87 3.02
C PRO A 77 0.74 -7.48 3.23
N LEU A 78 1.60 -7.69 2.23
CA LEU A 78 3.02 -7.34 2.32
C LEU A 78 3.23 -5.84 2.33
N VAL A 79 2.46 -5.09 1.52
CA VAL A 79 2.48 -3.63 1.51
C VAL A 79 2.11 -3.09 2.90
N ILE A 80 1.03 -3.60 3.49
CA ILE A 80 0.53 -3.16 4.81
C ILE A 80 1.50 -3.53 5.92
N LEU A 81 1.96 -4.79 5.97
CA LEU A 81 2.89 -5.24 7.02
C LEU A 81 4.22 -4.49 6.93
N SER A 82 4.71 -4.23 5.72
CA SER A 82 5.91 -3.42 5.49
C SER A 82 5.69 -1.95 5.85
N ALA A 83 4.52 -1.37 5.56
CA ALA A 83 4.19 -0.01 5.95
C ALA A 83 4.18 0.18 7.48
N ARG A 84 3.74 -0.84 8.23
CA ARG A 84 3.83 -0.86 9.70
C ARG A 84 5.29 -0.84 10.18
N ASP A 85 6.17 -1.60 9.53
CA ASP A 85 7.61 -1.59 9.84
C ASP A 85 8.26 -0.24 9.52
N VAL A 86 7.90 0.38 8.39
CA VAL A 86 8.35 1.73 8.02
C VAL A 86 7.90 2.74 9.06
N ALA A 87 6.62 2.73 9.44
CA ALA A 87 6.08 3.64 10.45
C ALA A 87 6.80 3.48 11.80
N ALA A 88 7.03 2.24 12.24
CA ALA A 88 7.74 1.94 13.49
C ALA A 88 9.22 2.36 13.44
N SER A 89 9.88 2.27 12.29
CA SER A 89 11.30 2.59 12.14
C SER A 89 11.55 4.11 12.01
N VAL A 90 10.70 4.81 11.26
CA VAL A 90 10.85 6.25 11.01
C VAL A 90 10.26 7.09 12.14
N TRP A 91 9.14 6.66 12.74
CA TRP A 91 8.45 7.40 13.80
C TRP A 91 8.10 6.50 15.01
N PRO A 92 9.09 5.93 15.71
CA PRO A 92 8.85 4.97 16.81
C PRO A 92 8.00 5.53 17.95
N SER A 93 8.02 6.84 18.19
CA SER A 93 7.26 7.49 19.25
C SER A 93 5.77 7.70 18.92
N ILE A 94 5.36 7.58 17.65
CA ILE A 94 3.98 7.86 17.21
C ILE A 94 3.13 6.59 17.32
N THR A 95 2.89 6.12 18.54
CA THR A 95 2.14 4.88 18.77
C THR A 95 0.64 5.07 18.58
N ARG A 96 0.05 6.13 19.14
CA ARG A 96 -1.41 6.39 19.09
C ARG A 96 -1.89 6.69 17.67
N LEU A 97 -1.16 7.52 16.93
CA LEU A 97 -1.51 7.91 15.56
C LEU A 97 -0.89 6.97 14.49
N ARG A 98 -0.23 5.87 14.90
CA ARG A 98 0.35 4.90 13.96
C ARG A 98 -0.60 4.47 12.84
N PRO A 99 -1.89 4.18 13.08
CA PRO A 99 -2.81 3.81 12.00
C PRO A 99 -2.92 4.87 10.90
N LEU A 100 -2.81 6.16 11.25
CA LEU A 100 -2.84 7.26 10.28
C LEU A 100 -1.53 7.40 9.50
N VAL A 101 -0.40 7.07 10.14
CA VAL A 101 0.90 7.01 9.46
C VAL A 101 0.92 5.83 8.48
N VAL A 102 0.43 4.66 8.90
CA VAL A 102 0.30 3.47 8.05
C VAL A 102 -0.67 3.75 6.89
N PHE A 103 -1.81 4.38 7.15
CA PHE A 103 -2.71 4.90 6.12
C PHE A 103 -1.96 5.72 5.08
N ALA A 104 -1.20 6.72 5.51
CA ALA A 104 -0.51 7.62 4.61
C ALA A 104 0.54 6.89 3.75
N ILE A 105 1.31 5.99 4.36
CA ILE A 105 2.30 5.17 3.64
C ILE A 105 1.61 4.28 2.60
N VAL A 106 0.56 3.55 3.00
CA VAL A 106 -0.16 2.64 2.09
C VAL A 106 -0.87 3.39 0.98
N ALA A 107 -1.47 4.55 1.26
CA ALA A 107 -2.09 5.41 0.23
C ALA A 107 -1.04 5.95 -0.75
N PHE A 108 0.18 6.23 -0.27
CA PHE A 108 1.28 6.67 -1.12
C PHE A 108 1.77 5.54 -2.04
N ASP A 109 1.92 4.32 -1.51
CA ASP A 109 2.22 3.13 -2.32
C ASP A 109 1.11 2.84 -3.34
N ALA A 110 -0.15 2.89 -2.89
CA ALA A 110 -1.32 2.70 -3.74
C ALA A 110 -1.36 3.70 -4.88
N SER A 111 -1.04 4.97 -4.60
CA SER A 111 -1.01 6.01 -5.63
C SER A 111 -0.14 5.63 -6.81
N LEU A 112 1.03 5.04 -6.56
CA LEU A 112 1.96 4.58 -7.59
C LEU A 112 1.46 3.33 -8.31
N VAL A 113 1.02 2.33 -7.54
CA VAL A 113 0.55 1.03 -8.07
C VAL A 113 -0.65 1.24 -8.99
N GLU A 114 -1.63 2.01 -8.53
CA GLU A 114 -2.88 2.26 -9.24
C GLU A 114 -2.64 2.95 -10.58
N VAL A 115 -1.92 4.09 -10.61
CA VAL A 115 -1.76 4.87 -11.84
C VAL A 115 -0.95 4.12 -12.89
N ILE A 116 0.06 3.34 -12.48
CA ILE A 116 0.88 2.54 -13.40
C ILE A 116 0.08 1.34 -13.91
N ALA A 117 -0.65 0.63 -13.05
CA ALA A 117 -1.39 -0.56 -13.45
C ALA A 117 -2.61 -0.23 -14.33
N VAL A 118 -3.30 0.88 -14.06
CA VAL A 118 -4.33 1.43 -14.95
C VAL A 118 -3.73 1.77 -16.31
N ARG A 119 -2.56 2.42 -16.33
CA ARG A 119 -1.87 2.71 -17.59
C ARG A 119 -1.43 1.45 -18.34
N ALA A 120 -1.08 0.39 -17.61
CA ALA A 120 -0.75 -0.92 -18.17
C ALA A 120 -1.97 -1.71 -18.66
N GLY A 121 -3.19 -1.25 -18.38
CA GLY A 121 -4.43 -1.94 -18.74
C GLY A 121 -4.72 -3.17 -17.87
N PHE A 122 -4.15 -3.26 -16.67
CA PHE A 122 -4.37 -4.40 -15.76
C PHE A 122 -5.70 -4.31 -15.01
N TRP A 123 -6.21 -3.10 -14.82
CA TRP A 123 -7.58 -2.80 -14.41
C TRP A 123 -7.98 -1.39 -14.88
N SER A 124 -9.26 -1.08 -14.75
CA SER A 124 -9.82 0.22 -15.10
C SER A 124 -10.88 0.65 -14.09
N TRP A 125 -10.89 1.92 -13.73
CA TRP A 125 -11.89 2.51 -12.84
C TRP A 125 -13.13 2.96 -13.61
N ALA A 126 -14.30 2.83 -12.98
CA ALA A 126 -15.58 3.32 -13.53
C ALA A 126 -15.58 4.85 -13.63
N GLU A 127 -14.90 5.51 -12.69
CA GLU A 127 -14.79 6.98 -12.62
C GLU A 127 -13.32 7.40 -12.75
N GLN A 128 -13.10 8.52 -13.44
CA GLN A 128 -11.77 9.03 -13.77
C GLN A 128 -11.26 10.01 -12.72
N GLY A 129 -9.94 10.25 -12.71
CA GLY A 129 -9.33 11.11 -11.72
C GLY A 129 -7.89 11.51 -11.96
N HIS A 130 -7.09 11.44 -10.90
CA HIS A 130 -5.67 11.67 -10.96
C HIS A 130 -5.00 10.59 -11.81
N LEU A 131 -4.52 10.96 -13.00
CA LEU A 131 -3.87 10.05 -13.95
C LEU A 131 -4.72 8.80 -14.29
N GLY A 132 -6.04 8.99 -14.35
CA GLY A 132 -7.00 7.93 -14.66
C GLY A 132 -7.52 7.13 -13.46
N VAL A 133 -7.08 7.49 -12.24
CA VAL A 133 -7.47 6.82 -11.00
C VAL A 133 -8.29 7.78 -10.13
N PRO A 134 -9.48 7.39 -9.64
CA PRO A 134 -10.24 8.22 -8.75
C PRO A 134 -9.54 8.37 -7.39
N ILE A 135 -9.75 9.47 -6.65
CA ILE A 135 -9.03 9.65 -5.37
C ILE A 135 -9.36 8.52 -4.39
N ILE A 136 -10.56 7.94 -4.45
CA ILE A 136 -10.92 6.76 -3.64
C ILE A 136 -10.10 5.52 -4.00
N GLY A 137 -9.63 5.38 -5.23
CA GLY A 137 -8.75 4.27 -5.63
C GLY A 137 -7.36 4.40 -5.03
N ILE A 138 -6.87 5.63 -4.87
CA ILE A 138 -5.60 5.91 -4.19
C ILE A 138 -5.75 5.71 -2.66
N LEU A 139 -6.87 6.15 -2.08
CA LEU A 139 -7.06 6.15 -0.64
C LEU A 139 -7.63 4.84 -0.07
N GLY A 140 -8.28 4.01 -0.88
CA GLY A 140 -9.02 2.83 -0.45
C GLY A 140 -8.19 1.86 0.38
N TRP A 141 -7.02 1.48 -0.14
CA TRP A 141 -6.07 0.64 0.60
C TRP A 141 -5.49 1.32 1.84
N GLY A 142 -5.35 2.64 1.83
CA GLY A 142 -5.04 3.41 3.02
C GLY A 142 -6.12 3.21 4.09
N TYR A 143 -7.40 3.40 3.75
CA TYR A 143 -8.51 3.24 4.70
C TYR A 143 -8.60 1.82 5.26
N PHE A 144 -8.38 0.82 4.40
CA PHE A 144 -8.22 -0.56 4.81
C PHE A 144 -7.08 -0.73 5.82
N ALA A 145 -5.94 -0.10 5.56
CA ALA A 145 -4.76 -0.18 6.42
C ALA A 145 -4.99 0.44 7.82
N ILE A 146 -5.90 1.41 7.97
CA ILE A 146 -6.32 1.91 9.29
C ILE A 146 -6.95 0.78 10.11
N GLY A 147 -7.97 0.11 9.56
CA GLY A 147 -8.66 -0.98 10.25
C GLY A 147 -7.72 -2.15 10.55
N ALA A 148 -6.86 -2.49 9.58
CA ALA A 148 -5.82 -3.50 9.73
C ALA A 148 -4.82 -3.19 10.85
N ASP A 149 -4.22 -1.98 10.87
CA ASP A 149 -3.25 -1.64 11.92
C ASP A 149 -3.94 -1.60 13.29
N LEU A 150 -5.15 -1.05 13.41
CA LEU A 150 -5.89 -1.05 14.68
C LEU A 150 -6.08 -2.49 15.23
N ALA A 151 -6.51 -3.43 14.38
CA ALA A 151 -6.73 -4.82 14.76
C ALA A 151 -5.42 -5.55 15.10
N LEU A 152 -4.42 -5.45 14.24
CA LEU A 152 -3.12 -6.11 14.44
C LEU A 152 -2.31 -5.50 15.58
N SER A 153 -2.63 -4.27 16.01
CA SER A 153 -2.07 -3.64 17.22
C SER A 153 -2.74 -4.12 18.50
N GLY A 154 -3.76 -4.98 18.41
CA GLY A 154 -4.53 -5.45 19.56
C GLY A 154 -5.48 -4.40 20.16
N ARG A 155 -5.80 -3.31 19.45
CA ARG A 155 -6.69 -2.27 20.00
C ARG A 155 -8.15 -2.69 20.12
N PHE A 156 -8.53 -3.79 19.48
CA PHE A 156 -9.86 -4.40 19.59
C PHE A 156 -9.87 -5.64 20.51
N THR A 157 -8.74 -6.00 21.11
CA THR A 157 -8.58 -7.23 21.90
C THR A 157 -8.31 -6.92 23.37
N PHE A 158 -9.18 -7.39 24.27
CA PHE A 158 -9.02 -7.29 25.74
C PHE A 158 -8.14 -8.39 26.39
N GLY A 159 -6.89 -8.11 26.78
CA GLY A 159 -6.01 -9.06 27.50
C GLY A 159 -4.81 -9.54 26.67
N GLU A 160 -3.98 -10.45 27.20
CA GLU A 160 -2.73 -10.99 26.59
C GLU A 160 -2.98 -11.89 25.34
N LYS A 161 -3.95 -11.51 24.51
CA LYS A 161 -4.79 -12.38 23.70
C LYS A 161 -4.13 -13.17 22.57
N ALA A 162 -4.75 -14.33 22.39
CA ALA A 162 -4.51 -15.34 21.38
C ALA A 162 -4.53 -14.74 19.95
N ARG A 163 -3.49 -15.07 19.19
CA ARG A 163 -3.26 -14.74 17.77
C ARG A 163 -4.52 -14.79 16.89
N LEU A 164 -5.42 -15.75 17.14
CA LEU A 164 -6.67 -15.94 16.41
C LEU A 164 -7.62 -14.74 16.54
N GLU A 165 -7.72 -14.12 17.72
CA GLU A 165 -8.61 -12.97 17.91
C GLU A 165 -8.16 -11.76 17.08
N ARG A 166 -6.85 -11.51 17.01
CA ARG A 166 -6.31 -10.45 16.14
C ARG A 166 -6.56 -10.74 14.68
N ALA A 167 -6.45 -12.01 14.26
CA ALA A 167 -6.75 -12.43 12.90
C ALA A 167 -8.22 -12.16 12.54
N ILE A 168 -9.15 -12.60 13.39
CA ILE A 168 -10.59 -12.37 13.19
C ILE A 168 -10.90 -10.87 13.20
N ALA A 169 -10.35 -10.12 14.16
CA ALA A 169 -10.52 -8.67 14.21
C ALA A 169 -10.00 -7.98 12.94
N THR A 170 -8.90 -8.47 12.34
CA THR A 170 -8.35 -7.93 11.08
C THR A 170 -9.27 -8.23 9.90
N ILE A 171 -9.77 -9.47 9.80
CA ILE A 171 -10.73 -9.91 8.78
C ILE A 171 -11.99 -9.04 8.77
N ILE A 172 -12.45 -8.60 9.94
CA ILE A 172 -13.66 -7.78 10.06
C ILE A 172 -13.35 -6.29 9.92
N ALA A 173 -12.41 -5.77 10.73
CA ALA A 173 -12.21 -4.33 10.88
C ALA A 173 -11.61 -3.67 9.64
N ALA A 174 -10.72 -4.36 8.91
CA ALA A 174 -10.07 -3.78 7.74
C ALA A 174 -11.06 -3.48 6.59
N PRO A 175 -11.86 -4.44 6.08
CA PRO A 175 -12.85 -4.16 5.04
C PRO A 175 -13.97 -3.25 5.54
N LEU A 176 -14.42 -3.40 6.80
CA LEU A 176 -15.47 -2.53 7.35
C LEU A 176 -15.03 -1.06 7.38
N MET A 177 -13.79 -0.79 7.82
CA MET A 177 -13.23 0.55 7.83
C MET A 177 -13.07 1.11 6.41
N ALA A 178 -12.56 0.29 5.49
CA ALA A 178 -12.43 0.66 4.09
C ALA A 178 -13.80 1.06 3.51
N HIS A 179 -14.81 0.20 3.64
CA HIS A 179 -16.15 0.49 3.12
C HIS A 179 -16.77 1.72 3.77
N ALA A 180 -16.74 1.83 5.10
CA ALA A 180 -17.33 2.97 5.79
C ALA A 180 -16.72 4.30 5.31
N ILE A 181 -15.38 4.38 5.23
CA ILE A 181 -14.71 5.63 4.84
C ILE A 181 -14.79 5.86 3.32
N ILE A 182 -14.68 4.83 2.47
CA ILE A 182 -14.87 4.97 1.02
C ILE A 182 -16.27 5.51 0.76
N GLN A 183 -17.31 4.93 1.34
CA GLN A 183 -18.67 5.38 1.08
C GLN A 183 -18.93 6.78 1.62
N LEU A 184 -18.42 7.09 2.81
CA LEU A 184 -18.54 8.45 3.38
C LEU A 184 -17.81 9.48 2.51
N THR A 185 -16.57 9.21 2.10
CA THR A 185 -15.76 10.18 1.35
C THR A 185 -16.16 10.27 -0.11
N TRP A 186 -16.58 9.16 -0.73
CA TRP A 186 -17.09 9.14 -2.09
C TRP A 186 -18.41 9.90 -2.20
N TRP A 187 -19.45 9.47 -1.48
CA TRP A 187 -20.78 10.07 -1.59
C TRP A 187 -20.91 11.39 -0.85
N GLY A 188 -20.10 11.63 0.17
CA GLY A 188 -20.10 12.90 0.90
C GLY A 188 -19.28 14.01 0.22
N PHE A 189 -18.28 13.66 -0.60
CA PHE A 189 -17.36 14.65 -1.13
C PHE A 189 -16.83 14.35 -2.54
N PHE A 190 -16.04 13.28 -2.72
CA PHE A 190 -15.27 13.08 -3.95
C PHE A 190 -16.13 12.92 -5.19
N ARG A 191 -17.27 12.23 -5.12
CA ARG A 191 -18.19 12.09 -6.27
C ARG A 191 -18.69 13.45 -6.77
N TRP A 192 -18.80 14.43 -5.88
CA TRP A 192 -19.28 15.78 -6.21
C TRP A 192 -18.14 16.70 -6.66
N ALA A 193 -16.98 16.60 -6.03
CA ALA A 193 -15.82 17.43 -6.33
C ALA A 193 -15.05 16.95 -7.58
N GLN A 194 -15.04 15.64 -7.84
CA GLN A 194 -14.22 14.97 -8.84
C GLN A 194 -15.07 14.50 -10.04
N ARG A 195 -15.83 15.40 -10.65
CA ARG A 195 -16.69 15.08 -11.80
C ARG A 195 -15.94 14.98 -13.13
N LYS A 196 -14.67 15.37 -13.15
CA LYS A 196 -13.82 15.42 -14.35
C LYS A 196 -12.41 14.95 -13.97
N PRO A 197 -11.60 14.52 -14.96
CA PRO A 197 -10.17 14.35 -14.75
C PRO A 197 -9.61 15.60 -14.07
N LEU A 198 -8.92 15.42 -12.95
CA LEU A 198 -8.41 16.54 -12.14
C LEU A 198 -7.30 17.32 -12.86
N GLY A 199 -6.79 16.77 -13.96
CA GLY A 199 -5.74 17.38 -14.79
C GLY A 199 -4.47 17.71 -14.00
N ASP A 200 -3.75 18.71 -14.47
CA ASP A 200 -2.46 19.12 -13.91
C ASP A 200 -2.56 19.61 -12.46
N ALA A 201 -3.72 20.13 -12.03
CA ALA A 201 -3.92 20.59 -10.66
C ALA A 201 -3.71 19.46 -9.64
N SER A 202 -4.15 18.23 -9.97
CA SER A 202 -3.89 17.08 -9.09
C SER A 202 -2.42 16.69 -9.03
N LEU A 203 -1.68 16.85 -10.13
CA LEU A 203 -0.25 16.57 -10.17
C LEU A 203 0.51 17.58 -9.31
N TRP A 204 0.18 18.87 -9.41
CA TRP A 204 0.76 19.90 -8.54
C TRP A 204 0.40 19.68 -7.06
N GLY A 205 -0.85 19.30 -6.78
CA GLY A 205 -1.26 18.92 -5.43
C GLY A 205 -0.42 17.78 -4.88
N LEU A 206 -0.18 16.74 -5.68
CA LEU A 206 0.68 15.62 -5.31
C LEU A 206 2.13 16.06 -5.08
N VAL A 207 2.69 16.92 -5.94
CA VAL A 207 4.05 17.47 -5.75
C VAL A 207 4.17 18.22 -4.42
N VAL A 208 3.18 19.04 -4.06
CA VAL A 208 3.15 19.76 -2.78
C VAL A 208 3.07 18.79 -1.60
N ILE A 209 2.19 17.79 -1.67
CA ILE A 209 2.09 16.73 -0.66
C ILE A 209 3.42 15.99 -0.54
N GLY A 210 4.03 15.61 -1.65
CA GLY A 210 5.32 14.94 -1.72
C GLY A 210 6.46 15.72 -1.09
N ALA A 211 6.54 17.03 -1.36
CA ALA A 211 7.51 17.92 -0.73
C ALA A 211 7.30 17.99 0.80
N GLY A 212 6.04 18.03 1.24
CA GLY A 212 5.69 17.95 2.67
C GLY A 212 6.12 16.63 3.31
N VAL A 213 5.84 15.50 2.67
CA VAL A 213 6.26 14.16 3.14
C VAL A 213 7.78 14.06 3.19
N LEU A 214 8.49 14.53 2.17
CA LEU A 214 9.95 14.58 2.14
C LEU A 214 10.50 15.40 3.32
N ALA A 215 9.93 16.58 3.59
CA ALA A 215 10.32 17.39 4.74
C ALA A 215 10.12 16.66 6.06
N LEU A 216 8.97 15.98 6.24
CA LEU A 216 8.69 15.18 7.44
C LEU A 216 9.68 14.03 7.62
N VAL A 217 10.03 13.34 6.53
CA VAL A 217 11.03 12.26 6.54
C VAL A 217 12.41 12.78 6.90
N ILE A 218 12.85 13.89 6.31
CA ILE A 218 14.15 14.51 6.63
C ILE A 218 14.21 14.90 8.10
N LEU A 219 13.12 15.46 8.64
CA LEU A 219 13.01 15.80 10.06
C LEU A 219 13.05 14.56 10.95
N ALA A 220 12.38 13.47 10.56
CA ALA A 220 12.43 12.20 11.27
C ALA A 220 13.86 11.61 11.29
N LYS A 221 14.55 11.64 10.15
CA LYS A 221 15.94 11.18 10.02
C LYS A 221 16.91 11.98 10.87
N ARG A 222 16.73 13.30 10.96
CA ARG A 222 17.50 14.16 11.88
C ARG A 222 17.28 13.80 13.35
N ARG A 223 16.15 13.17 13.69
CA ARG A 223 15.83 12.67 15.05
C ARG A 223 16.20 11.19 15.24
N GLY A 224 16.92 10.59 14.30
CA GLY A 224 17.36 9.18 14.35
C GLY A 224 16.36 8.17 13.77
N GLY A 225 15.22 8.61 13.25
CA GLY A 225 14.25 7.73 12.59
C GLY A 225 14.60 7.48 11.13
N ALA A 226 14.82 6.23 10.74
CA ALA A 226 15.17 5.88 9.37
C ALA A 226 14.62 4.50 9.00
N ILE A 227 14.50 4.21 7.70
CA ILE A 227 14.13 2.88 7.21
C ILE A 227 15.41 2.05 7.11
N PRO A 228 15.61 1.03 7.96
CA PRO A 228 16.78 0.16 7.83
C PRO A 228 16.70 -0.63 6.53
N MET A 229 17.85 -1.04 5.97
CA MET A 229 17.90 -1.83 4.73
C MET A 229 17.08 -3.12 4.80
N SER A 230 16.91 -3.71 5.98
CA SER A 230 16.04 -4.89 6.15
C SER A 230 14.57 -4.58 5.85
N VAL A 231 14.09 -3.37 6.13
CA VAL A 231 12.73 -2.95 5.81
C VAL A 231 12.64 -2.38 4.39
N ALA A 232 13.68 -1.66 3.94
CA ALA A 232 13.69 -1.02 2.62
C ALA A 232 13.83 -2.03 1.47
N LEU A 233 14.68 -3.06 1.61
CA LEU A 233 15.06 -3.94 0.50
C LEU A 233 13.86 -4.66 -0.15
N PRO A 234 12.95 -5.32 0.59
CA PRO A 234 11.79 -5.97 -0.03
C PRO A 234 10.89 -4.97 -0.79
N ARG A 235 10.75 -3.75 -0.25
CA ARG A 235 10.01 -2.66 -0.91
C ARG A 235 10.70 -2.19 -2.18
N MET A 236 12.03 -2.09 -2.18
CA MET A 236 12.80 -1.72 -3.37
C MET A 236 12.64 -2.76 -4.48
N VAL A 237 12.65 -4.05 -4.13
CA VAL A 237 12.38 -5.14 -5.09
C VAL A 237 10.97 -5.00 -5.67
N ALA A 238 9.95 -4.81 -4.82
CA ALA A 238 8.58 -4.59 -5.30
C ALA A 238 8.44 -3.32 -6.16
N ALA A 239 9.05 -2.20 -5.74
CA ALA A 239 9.04 -0.96 -6.50
C ALA A 239 9.75 -1.08 -7.85
N SER A 240 10.83 -1.88 -7.92
CA SER A 240 11.54 -2.13 -9.18
C SER A 240 10.66 -2.83 -10.23
N LEU A 241 9.71 -3.66 -9.80
CA LEU A 241 8.72 -4.27 -10.69
C LEU A 241 7.80 -3.20 -11.30
N PHE A 242 7.28 -2.28 -10.51
CA PHE A 242 6.42 -1.19 -11.00
C PHE A 242 7.21 -0.16 -11.83
N PHE A 243 8.48 0.07 -11.49
CA PHE A 243 9.37 0.88 -12.32
C PHE A 243 9.61 0.25 -13.68
N ALA A 244 9.89 -1.06 -13.74
CA ALA A 244 10.02 -1.80 -14.99
C ALA A 244 8.70 -1.80 -15.78
N LEU A 245 7.56 -1.90 -15.09
CA LEU A 245 6.25 -1.76 -15.70
C LEU A 245 6.10 -0.38 -16.35
N LEU A 246 6.34 0.71 -15.62
CA LEU A 246 6.29 2.09 -16.12
C LEU A 246 7.17 2.30 -17.35
N VAL A 247 8.45 1.90 -17.30
CA VAL A 247 9.38 2.02 -18.44
C VAL A 247 8.83 1.29 -19.66
N SER A 248 8.21 0.12 -19.44
CA SER A 248 7.70 -0.70 -20.54
C SER A 248 6.32 -0.27 -21.07
N THR A 249 5.53 0.50 -20.31
CA THR A 249 4.15 0.87 -20.67
C THR A 249 4.00 2.33 -21.05
N ALA A 250 4.75 3.22 -20.41
CA ALA A 250 4.63 4.66 -20.59
C ALA A 250 5.98 5.38 -20.45
N PRO A 251 7.01 5.01 -21.26
CA PRO A 251 8.36 5.56 -21.13
C PRO A 251 8.42 7.08 -21.34
N THR A 252 7.47 7.66 -22.06
CA THR A 252 7.43 9.09 -22.41
C THR A 252 6.33 9.88 -21.68
N ASP A 253 5.58 9.26 -20.75
CA ASP A 253 4.50 9.94 -20.02
C ASP A 253 5.07 10.73 -18.84
N VAL A 254 5.39 12.01 -19.10
CA VAL A 254 6.02 12.91 -18.12
C VAL A 254 5.21 13.02 -16.81
N PRO A 255 3.87 13.18 -16.82
CA PRO A 255 3.09 13.16 -15.58
C PRO A 255 3.29 11.93 -14.70
N LEU A 256 3.33 10.72 -15.29
CA LEU A 256 3.58 9.48 -14.54
C LEU A 256 5.00 9.43 -13.95
N TRP A 257 5.99 9.94 -14.68
CA TRP A 257 7.36 10.06 -14.17
C TRP A 257 7.48 11.04 -13.01
N ILE A 258 6.80 12.19 -13.08
CA ILE A 258 6.74 13.16 -11.98
C ILE A 258 6.08 12.52 -10.75
N HIS A 259 4.92 11.87 -10.93
CA HIS A 259 4.24 11.14 -9.85
C HIS A 259 5.19 10.10 -9.21
N THR A 260 5.85 9.30 -10.03
CA THR A 260 6.79 8.26 -9.57
C THR A 260 7.95 8.84 -8.78
N ALA A 261 8.53 9.95 -9.24
CA ALA A 261 9.61 10.64 -8.52
C ALA A 261 9.13 11.20 -7.19
N VAL A 262 7.93 11.81 -7.17
CA VAL A 262 7.30 12.31 -5.94
C VAL A 262 7.11 11.19 -4.91
N VAL A 263 6.73 10.00 -5.35
CA VAL A 263 6.57 8.84 -4.45
C VAL A 263 7.91 8.27 -4.00
N ALA A 264 8.87 8.11 -4.91
CA ALA A 264 10.13 7.41 -4.63
C ALA A 264 11.12 8.23 -3.79
N ILE A 265 11.22 9.55 -4.01
CA ILE A 265 12.23 10.41 -3.37
C ILE A 265 12.13 10.38 -1.83
N PRO A 266 10.93 10.49 -1.20
CA PRO A 266 10.80 10.35 0.25
C PRO A 266 11.32 9.01 0.79
N TYR A 267 11.11 7.90 0.08
CA TYR A 267 11.66 6.60 0.50
C TYR A 267 13.19 6.60 0.45
N PHE A 268 13.79 7.08 -0.65
CA PHE A 268 15.24 7.19 -0.75
C PHE A 268 15.84 8.06 0.35
N ALA A 269 15.19 9.18 0.68
CA ALA A 269 15.61 10.06 1.77
C ALA A 269 15.50 9.35 3.14
N ALA A 270 14.45 8.55 3.35
CA ALA A 270 14.18 7.83 4.59
C ALA A 270 15.13 6.64 4.81
N THR A 271 15.61 5.99 3.75
CA THR A 271 16.46 4.80 3.85
C THR A 271 17.81 5.12 4.49
N ASP A 272 18.25 4.25 5.40
CA ASP A 272 19.61 4.25 5.93
C ASP A 272 20.49 3.27 5.14
N ILE A 273 21.43 3.83 4.39
CA ILE A 273 22.40 3.07 3.58
C ILE A 273 23.70 2.83 4.38
N SER A 274 23.82 3.41 5.58
CA SER A 274 25.02 3.29 6.39
C SER A 274 25.25 1.84 6.82
N THR A 275 26.37 1.26 6.38
CA THR A 275 26.85 -0.06 6.82
C THR A 275 27.45 -0.02 8.22
N ARG A 276 27.22 1.04 9.01
CA ARG A 276 27.72 1.11 10.38
C ARG A 276 27.12 -0.06 11.15
N LYS A 277 27.99 -1.03 11.50
CA LYS A 277 27.67 -2.07 12.47
C LYS A 277 26.97 -1.39 13.65
N PRO A 278 25.80 -1.88 14.10
CA PRO A 278 25.22 -1.38 15.33
C PRO A 278 26.31 -1.45 16.40
N ALA A 279 26.61 -0.30 17.00
CA ALA A 279 27.52 -0.28 18.13
C ALA A 279 26.94 -1.27 19.13
N LEU A 280 27.71 -2.31 19.44
CA LEU A 280 27.34 -3.26 20.49
C LEU A 280 27.13 -2.40 21.73
N ALA A 281 25.86 -2.29 22.16
CA ALA A 281 25.54 -1.67 23.42
C ALA A 281 26.14 -2.58 24.49
N ASN A 282 27.24 -2.13 25.09
CA ASN A 282 27.76 -2.68 26.34
C ASN A 282 26.84 -2.28 27.49
#